data_AF-A0A565BLQ6-F1
#
_entry.id   AF-A0A565BLQ6-F1
#
_cell.length_a   1.000
_cell.length_b   1.000
_cell.length_c   1.000
_cell.angle_alpha   90.00
_cell.angle_beta   90.00
_cell.angle_gamma   90.00
#
_symmetry.space_group_name_H-M   'P 1'
#
loop_
_entity.id
_entity.type
_entity.pdbx_description
1 polymer ?
#
loop_
_entity_poly.entity_id
_entity_poly.type
_entity_poly.pdbx_seq_one_letter_code
_entity_poly.pdbx_strand_id
1 'polypeptide(L)'
;MTSPQVKTGLFVGLNKGHVVTRRELAPRPNSRKGKTSKRTIFIRTLIREVAGFAPYEKRISELLKVGKDKRALKVAKRKLGTHKRAKRKREEMSSVLRKMRSGGGVTEKKK
;
A
#
# COMPACT_ATOMS: atom_id res chain seq x y z
N MET A 1 -6.96 12.51 12.21
CA MET A 1 -6.07 12.54 13.39
C MET A 1 -6.92 13.09 14.52
N THR A 2 -7.14 12.32 15.59
CA THR A 2 -7.93 12.81 16.73
C THR A 2 -7.11 13.90 17.43
N SER A 3 -7.71 15.04 17.75
CA SER A 3 -7.06 16.07 18.56
C SER A 3 -6.70 15.47 19.92
N PRO A 4 -5.53 15.79 20.49
CA PRO A 4 -5.16 15.29 21.82
C PRO A 4 -6.14 15.87 22.85
N GLN A 5 -6.99 15.00 23.39
CA GLN A 5 -7.96 15.36 24.42
C GLN A 5 -7.25 15.86 25.68
N VAL A 6 -7.79 16.92 26.29
CA VAL A 6 -7.31 17.45 27.57
C VAL A 6 -7.55 16.39 28.64
N LYS A 7 -6.51 16.04 29.39
CA LYS A 7 -6.63 15.07 30.47
C LYS A 7 -7.42 15.69 31.63
N THR A 8 -8.28 14.91 32.29
CA THR A 8 -9.22 15.38 33.32
C THR A 8 -8.64 15.37 34.73
N GLY A 9 -7.40 14.92 34.95
CA GLY A 9 -6.82 14.80 36.30
C GLY A 9 -7.33 13.59 37.10
N LEU A 10 -8.28 12.82 36.55
CA LEU A 10 -8.85 11.63 37.21
C LEU A 10 -7.88 10.44 37.12
N PHE A 11 -7.94 9.54 38.11
CA PHE A 11 -7.13 8.30 38.14
C PHE A 11 -7.66 7.21 37.19
N VAL A 12 -8.96 7.23 36.87
CA VAL A 12 -9.63 6.28 35.96
C VAL A 12 -10.45 7.01 34.89
N GLY A 13 -10.80 6.32 33.80
CA GLY A 13 -11.54 6.88 32.65
C GLY A 13 -10.70 7.07 31.37
N LEU A 14 -11.35 7.47 30.28
CA LEU A 14 -10.75 7.60 28.94
C LEU A 14 -9.70 8.72 28.84
N ASN A 15 -9.97 9.87 29.47
CA ASN A 15 -9.09 11.05 29.47
C ASN A 15 -8.30 11.19 30.78
N LYS A 16 -8.02 10.07 31.46
CA LYS A 16 -7.36 10.05 32.75
C LYS A 16 -5.91 10.53 32.72
N GLY A 17 -5.39 10.85 33.89
CA GLY A 17 -4.01 11.24 34.16
C GLY A 17 -3.84 12.74 34.37
N HIS A 18 -2.63 13.12 34.76
CA HIS A 18 -2.30 14.51 35.10
C HIS A 18 -2.54 15.46 33.94
N VAL A 19 -3.16 16.61 34.24
CA VAL A 19 -3.40 17.70 33.29
C VAL A 19 -2.04 18.25 32.87
N VAL A 20 -1.65 18.08 31.61
CA VAL A 20 -0.38 18.57 31.07
C VAL A 20 -0.62 19.21 29.72
N THR A 21 -0.03 20.39 29.50
CA THR A 21 0.00 21.06 28.20
C THR A 21 0.99 20.33 27.28
N ARG A 22 0.47 19.56 26.32
CA ARG A 22 1.32 18.83 25.36
C ARG A 22 1.90 19.80 24.34
N ARG A 23 3.23 19.79 24.20
CA ARG A 23 3.95 20.51 23.14
C ARG A 23 3.98 19.68 21.85
N GLU A 24 3.75 20.32 20.71
CA GLU A 24 3.94 19.67 19.42
C GLU A 24 5.43 19.62 19.08
N LEU A 25 6.02 18.43 19.16
CA LEU A 25 7.42 18.20 18.82
C LEU A 25 7.58 17.97 17.32
N ALA A 26 8.63 18.56 16.74
CA ALA A 26 9.00 18.27 15.36
C ALA A 26 9.27 16.76 15.18
N PRO A 27 8.77 16.14 14.08
CA PRO A 27 8.93 14.72 13.86
C PRO A 27 10.41 14.38 13.65
N ARG A 28 10.91 13.45 14.46
CA ARG A 28 12.30 13.00 14.41
C ARG A 28 12.66 12.47 13.01
N PRO A 29 13.89 12.71 12.52
CA PRO A 29 14.33 12.20 11.22
C PRO A 29 14.20 10.68 11.08
N ASN A 30 14.43 9.91 12.15
CA ASN A 30 14.29 8.45 12.15
C ASN A 30 12.86 7.96 11.82
N SER A 31 11.83 8.72 12.18
CA SER A 31 10.43 8.45 11.87
C SER A 31 10.11 8.58 10.37
N ARG A 32 11.04 9.11 9.56
CA ARG A 32 10.89 9.21 8.10
C ARG A 32 11.31 7.94 7.36
N LYS A 33 11.89 6.94 8.04
CA LYS A 33 12.31 5.66 7.43
C LYS A 33 11.14 4.96 6.76
N GLY A 34 11.31 4.54 5.50
CA GLY A 34 10.29 3.85 4.71
C GLY A 34 9.49 4.75 3.75
N LYS A 35 9.61 6.09 3.86
CA LYS A 35 9.12 7.01 2.83
C LYS A 35 9.92 6.83 1.54
N THR A 36 9.23 6.78 0.40
CA THR A 36 9.88 6.63 -0.90
C THR A 36 10.11 8.01 -1.53
N SER A 37 11.33 8.29 -2.01
CA SER A 37 11.66 9.54 -2.71
C SER A 37 11.30 9.47 -4.20
N LYS A 38 11.17 10.62 -4.88
CA LYS A 38 10.87 10.69 -6.32
C LYS A 38 11.85 9.84 -7.15
N ARG A 39 13.16 9.94 -6.84
CA ARG A 39 14.21 9.15 -7.49
C ARG A 39 14.00 7.65 -7.31
N THR A 40 13.69 7.18 -6.09
CA THR A 40 13.48 5.75 -5.83
C THR A 40 12.21 5.22 -6.50
N ILE A 41 11.16 6.04 -6.66
CA ILE A 41 9.96 5.64 -7.42
C ILE A 41 10.33 5.41 -8.88
N PHE A 42 11.03 6.36 -9.51
CA PHE A 42 11.47 6.25 -10.91
C PHE A 42 12.36 5.02 -11.17
N ILE A 43 13.33 4.76 -10.29
CA ILE A 43 14.19 3.57 -10.42
C ILE A 43 13.36 2.28 -10.30
N ARG A 44 12.40 2.22 -9.36
CA ARG A 44 11.54 1.03 -9.18
C ARG A 44 10.61 0.79 -10.37
N THR A 45 10.12 1.83 -11.04
CA THR A 45 9.29 1.66 -12.24
C THR A 45 10.13 1.12 -13.40
N LEU A 46 11.33 1.69 -13.63
CA LEU A 46 12.25 1.25 -14.68
C LEU A 46 12.63 -0.23 -14.51
N ILE A 47 13.03 -0.65 -13.30
CA ILE A 47 13.41 -2.05 -13.05
C ILE A 47 12.24 -3.01 -13.31
N ARG A 48 11.01 -2.61 -12.99
CA ARG A 48 9.82 -3.45 -13.23
C ARG A 48 9.49 -3.60 -14.71
N GLU A 49 9.74 -2.58 -15.51
CA GLU A 49 9.58 -2.63 -16.97
C GLU A 49 10.61 -3.58 -17.60
N VAL A 50 11.86 -3.53 -17.13
CA VAL A 50 12.95 -4.38 -17.65
C VAL A 50 12.83 -5.84 -17.20
N ALA A 51 12.63 -6.08 -15.90
CA ALA A 51 12.61 -7.44 -15.35
C ALA A 51 11.25 -8.15 -15.48
N GLY A 52 10.17 -7.40 -15.65
CA GLY A 52 8.81 -7.92 -15.73
C GLY A 52 8.26 -8.50 -14.42
N PHE A 53 7.26 -9.37 -14.54
CA PHE A 53 6.54 -9.97 -13.41
C PHE A 53 7.01 -11.39 -13.08
N ALA A 54 7.08 -11.70 -11.79
CA ALA A 54 7.36 -13.05 -11.31
C ALA A 54 6.18 -14.01 -11.61
N PRO A 55 6.41 -15.34 -11.69
CA PRO A 55 5.36 -16.30 -12.10
C PRO A 55 4.13 -16.30 -11.19
N TYR A 56 4.31 -16.08 -9.87
CA TYR A 56 3.18 -15.98 -8.95
C TYR A 56 2.37 -14.69 -9.14
N GLU A 57 2.99 -13.62 -9.64
CA GLU A 57 2.34 -12.34 -9.91
C GLU A 57 1.49 -12.44 -11.18
N LYS A 58 2.02 -13.11 -12.21
CA LYS A 58 1.27 -13.44 -13.43
C LYS A 58 0.00 -14.23 -13.09
N ARG A 59 0.12 -15.29 -12.28
CA ARG A 59 -1.05 -16.08 -11.81
C ARG A 59 -2.07 -15.25 -11.01
N ILE A 60 -1.62 -14.31 -10.19
CA ILE A 60 -2.53 -13.39 -9.48
C ILE A 60 -3.26 -12.50 -10.49
N SER A 61 -2.56 -11.95 -11.48
CA SER A 61 -3.16 -11.10 -12.52
C SER A 61 -4.22 -11.85 -13.35
N GLU A 62 -3.99 -13.12 -13.69
CA GLU A 62 -4.96 -13.97 -14.39
C GLU A 62 -6.23 -14.17 -13.56
N LEU A 63 -6.09 -14.50 -12.27
CA LEU A 63 -7.23 -14.66 -11.37
C LEU A 63 -8.02 -13.36 -11.19
N LEU A 64 -7.35 -12.21 -11.19
CA LEU A 64 -7.98 -10.90 -11.13
C LEU A 64 -8.69 -10.53 -12.44
N LYS A 65 -8.18 -10.94 -13.61
CA LYS A 65 -8.87 -10.74 -14.90
C LYS A 65 -10.20 -11.50 -14.97
N VAL A 66 -10.24 -12.71 -14.39
CA VAL A 66 -11.45 -13.56 -14.31
C VAL A 66 -12.40 -13.12 -13.17
N GLY A 67 -12.03 -12.15 -12.33
CA GLY A 67 -12.86 -11.67 -11.21
C GLY A 67 -12.84 -12.57 -9.97
N LYS A 68 -11.90 -13.52 -9.86
CA LYS A 68 -11.80 -14.47 -8.73
C LYS A 68 -10.93 -13.92 -7.59
N ASP A 69 -11.32 -12.78 -7.02
CA ASP A 69 -10.52 -12.04 -6.02
C ASP A 69 -10.19 -12.83 -4.75
N LYS A 70 -11.15 -13.62 -4.24
CA LYS A 70 -10.96 -14.46 -3.05
C LYS A 70 -9.90 -15.55 -3.28
N ARG A 71 -9.84 -16.09 -4.51
CA ARG A 71 -8.82 -17.08 -4.89
C ARG A 71 -7.46 -16.39 -5.09
N ALA A 72 -7.41 -15.22 -5.72
CA ALA A 72 -6.20 -14.41 -5.85
C ALA A 72 -5.58 -14.09 -4.48
N LEU A 73 -6.40 -13.69 -3.50
CA LEU A 73 -5.94 -13.46 -2.12
C LEU A 73 -5.38 -14.73 -1.46
N LYS A 74 -6.02 -15.89 -1.68
CA LYS A 74 -5.54 -17.17 -1.12
C LYS A 74 -4.16 -17.54 -1.69
N VAL A 75 -3.96 -17.36 -3.00
CA VAL A 75 -2.66 -17.58 -3.66
C VAL A 75 -1.61 -16.60 -3.14
N ALA A 76 -1.94 -15.31 -3.06
CA ALA A 76 -1.03 -14.28 -2.56
C ALA A 76 -0.66 -14.51 -1.09
N LYS A 77 -1.60 -14.92 -0.23
CA LYS A 77 -1.33 -15.27 1.17
C LYS A 77 -0.42 -16.50 1.28
N ARG A 78 -0.65 -17.54 0.47
CA ARG A 78 0.22 -18.73 0.45
C ARG A 78 1.65 -18.40 0.01
N LYS A 79 1.85 -17.41 -0.86
CA LYS A 79 3.17 -17.00 -1.35
C LYS A 79 3.89 -15.97 -0.47
N LEU A 80 3.15 -15.01 0.12
CA LEU A 80 3.72 -13.90 0.91
C LEU A 80 3.58 -14.08 2.44
N GLY A 81 2.88 -15.13 2.87
CA GLY A 81 2.64 -15.50 4.27
C GLY A 81 1.47 -14.74 4.92
N THR A 82 1.56 -13.42 5.03
CA THR A 82 0.60 -12.63 5.83
C THR A 82 -0.53 -12.01 5.00
N HIS A 83 -1.70 -11.82 5.63
CA HIS A 83 -2.87 -11.25 4.96
C HIS A 83 -2.68 -9.78 4.57
N LYS A 84 -1.98 -8.97 5.39
CA LYS A 84 -1.66 -7.57 5.07
C LYS A 84 -0.80 -7.48 3.80
N ARG A 85 0.22 -8.33 3.68
CA ARG A 85 1.08 -8.40 2.47
C ARG A 85 0.30 -8.87 1.25
N ALA A 86 -0.55 -9.89 1.41
CA ALA A 86 -1.40 -10.40 0.33
C ALA A 86 -2.36 -9.33 -0.21
N LYS A 87 -3.04 -8.57 0.67
CA LYS A 87 -3.89 -7.45 0.27
C LYS A 87 -3.11 -6.39 -0.50
N ARG A 88 -1.95 -5.98 0.02
CA ARG A 88 -1.07 -5.01 -0.67
C ARG A 88 -0.68 -5.48 -2.07
N LYS A 89 -0.34 -6.77 -2.22
CA LYS A 89 0.05 -7.32 -3.52
C LYS A 89 -1.14 -7.42 -4.48
N ARG A 90 -2.32 -7.76 -3.99
CA ARG A 90 -3.55 -7.76 -4.80
C ARG A 90 -3.85 -6.36 -5.34
N GLU A 91 -3.80 -5.33 -4.49
CA GLU A 91 -4.03 -3.94 -4.91
C GLU A 91 -3.00 -3.48 -5.95
N GLU A 92 -1.74 -3.85 -5.78
CA GLU A 92 -0.69 -3.57 -6.75
C GLU A 92 -0.99 -4.21 -8.12
N MET A 93 -1.36 -5.50 -8.15
CA MET A 93 -1.71 -6.18 -9.40
C MET A 93 -2.99 -5.63 -10.03
N SER A 94 -3.98 -5.22 -9.22
CA SER A 94 -5.18 -4.54 -9.72
C SER A 94 -4.86 -3.19 -10.36
N SER A 95 -3.96 -2.41 -9.74
CA SER A 95 -3.49 -1.13 -10.28
C SER A 95 -2.75 -1.31 -11.61
N VAL A 96 -1.91 -2.35 -11.74
CA VAL A 96 -1.25 -2.70 -13.01
C VAL A 96 -2.29 -2.99 -14.09
N LEU A 97 -3.28 -3.82 -13.81
CA LEU A 97 -4.34 -4.15 -14.78
C LEU A 97 -5.13 -2.90 -15.21
N ARG A 98 -5.42 -1.98 -14.28
CA ARG A 98 -6.06 -0.69 -14.61
C ARG A 98 -5.18 0.15 -15.54
N LYS A 99 -3.88 0.24 -15.28
CA LYS A 99 -2.92 0.96 -16.14
C LYS A 99 -2.81 0.34 -17.54
N MET A 100 -2.79 -1.00 -17.62
CA MET A 100 -2.76 -1.70 -18.91
C MET A 100 -4.04 -1.44 -19.71
N ARG A 101 -5.21 -1.43 -19.06
CA ARG A 101 -6.49 -1.09 -19.72
C ARG A 101 -6.54 0.35 -20.21
N SER A 102 -6.05 1.31 -19.43
CA SER A 102 -6.00 2.72 -19.85
C SER A 102 -4.94 3.00 -20.92
N GLY A 103 -3.82 2.28 -20.90
CA GLY A 103 -2.74 2.43 -21.88
C GLY A 103 -3.01 1.72 -23.22
N GLY A 104 -3.69 0.57 -23.19
CA GLY A 104 -4.00 -0.22 -24.39
C GLY A 104 -5.04 0.42 -25.32
N GLY A 105 -5.85 1.37 -24.84
CA GLY A 105 -6.80 2.11 -25.67
C GLY A 105 -6.17 3.20 -26.56
N VAL A 106 -4.88 3.51 -26.38
CA VAL A 106 -4.19 4.58 -27.14
C VAL A 106 -3.47 4.01 -28.38
N THR A 107 -3.13 2.72 -28.39
CA THR A 107 -2.37 2.09 -29.49
C THR A 107 -3.23 1.66 -30.68
N GLU A 108 -4.56 1.54 -30.56
CA GLU A 108 -5.44 1.11 -31.67
C GLU A 108 -6.01 2.26 -32.52
N LYS A 109 -5.76 3.53 -32.18
CA LYS A 109 -6.27 4.69 -32.96
C LYS A 109 -5.25 5.35 -33.91
N LYS A 110 -4.18 4.64 -34.27
CA LYS A 110 -3.26 5.06 -35.34
C LYS A 110 -3.18 3.99 -36.42
N LYS A 111 -4.22 3.93 -37.24
CA LYS A 111 -4.14 3.45 -38.61
C LYS A 111 -5.20 4.17 -39.43
#